data_AF-A0A6J6X4M0-F1
#
_entry.id   AF-A0A6J6X4M0-F1
#
_cell.length_a   1.000
_cell.length_b   1.000
_cell.length_c   1.000
_cell.angle_alpha   90.00
_cell.angle_beta   90.00
_cell.angle_gamma   90.00
#
_symmetry.space_group_name_H-M   'P 1'
#
loop_
_entity.id
_entity.type
_entity.pdbx_description
1 polymer ?
#
loop_
_entity_poly.entity_id
_entity_poly.type
_entity_poly.pdbx_seq_one_letter_code
_entity_poly.pdbx_strand_id
1 'polypeptide(L)'
;MFATSGAGTLFTKELLHPEALDEDLYAELSFHTDDLWWYFQARRIGVNVRRVPGVRPLNFIPDTQEQGLWRTGNQERNETNLIRLLDKFGKPF
;
A
#
# COMPACT_ATOMS: atom_id res chain seq x y z
N MET A 1 5.83 4.07 10.42
CA MET A 1 5.86 3.88 8.96
C MET A 1 5.53 2.42 8.69
N PHE A 2 4.42 2.15 7.99
CA PHE A 2 4.07 0.79 7.57
C PHE A 2 5.09 0.29 6.54
N ALA A 3 5.31 -1.03 6.48
CA ALA A 3 6.15 -1.64 5.47
C ALA A 3 5.39 -1.78 4.13
N THR A 4 4.83 -0.68 3.65
CA THR A 4 4.12 -0.62 2.36
C THR A 4 5.14 -0.53 1.22
N SER A 5 4.68 -0.83 0.00
CA SER A 5 5.52 -1.00 -1.19
C SER A 5 6.10 0.29 -1.78
N GLY A 6 6.15 1.42 -1.05
CA GLY A 6 6.55 2.73 -1.57
C GLY A 6 7.92 2.79 -2.28
N ALA A 7 8.82 1.82 -2.01
CA ALA A 7 10.08 1.63 -2.74
C ALA A 7 10.26 0.18 -3.28
N GLY A 8 9.16 -0.55 -3.43
CA GLY A 8 9.11 -1.96 -3.82
C GLY A 8 8.95 -2.90 -2.63
N THR A 9 7.73 -3.41 -2.44
CA THR A 9 7.46 -4.62 -1.65
C THR A 9 6.84 -5.65 -2.58
N LEU A 10 7.40 -6.85 -2.62
CA LEU A 10 6.90 -7.95 -3.42
C LEU A 10 5.88 -8.75 -2.62
N PHE A 11 4.66 -8.84 -3.13
CA PHE A 11 3.62 -9.73 -2.63
C PHE A 11 3.37 -10.79 -3.71
N THR A 12 3.64 -12.06 -3.42
CA THR A 12 3.20 -13.15 -4.30
C THR A 12 1.75 -13.51 -3.96
N LYS A 13 1.00 -14.09 -4.90
CA LYS A 13 -0.43 -14.39 -4.71
C LYS A 13 -0.70 -15.26 -3.49
N GLU A 14 0.23 -16.13 -3.13
CA GLU A 14 0.14 -17.06 -1.99
C GLU A 14 0.22 -16.32 -0.64
N LEU A 15 0.72 -15.08 -0.66
CA LEU A 15 0.86 -14.22 0.51
C LEU A 15 -0.31 -13.24 0.67
N LEU A 16 -1.38 -13.39 -0.11
CA LEU A 16 -2.51 -12.46 -0.11
C LEU A 16 -3.82 -13.20 0.19
N HIS A 17 -4.71 -12.56 0.93
CA HIS A 17 -6.09 -13.00 1.08
C HIS A 17 -6.77 -13.14 -0.31
N PRO A 18 -7.68 -14.11 -0.54
CA PRO A 18 -8.32 -14.31 -1.84
C PRO A 18 -9.05 -13.05 -2.39
N GLU A 19 -9.63 -12.24 -1.50
CA GLU A 19 -10.25 -10.95 -1.86
C GLU A 19 -9.26 -9.91 -2.37
N ALA A 20 -7.95 -10.16 -2.36
CA ALA A 20 -6.98 -9.24 -2.94
C ALA A 20 -7.17 -9.05 -4.45
N LEU A 21 -7.88 -9.98 -5.11
CA LEU A 21 -8.27 -9.93 -6.51
C LEU A 21 -9.69 -9.40 -6.75
N ASP A 22 -10.39 -8.96 -5.69
CA ASP A 22 -11.69 -8.30 -5.79
C ASP A 22 -11.49 -6.85 -6.23
N GLU A 23 -11.73 -6.58 -7.51
CA GLU A 23 -11.53 -5.27 -8.13
C GLU A 23 -12.50 -4.21 -7.59
N ASP A 24 -13.75 -4.59 -7.34
CA ASP A 24 -14.77 -3.67 -6.83
C ASP A 24 -14.42 -3.22 -5.41
N LEU A 25 -14.02 -4.18 -4.57
CA LEU A 25 -13.61 -3.89 -3.19
C LEU A 25 -12.31 -3.07 -3.13
N TYR A 26 -11.37 -3.35 -4.04
CA TYR A 26 -10.16 -2.54 -4.21
C TYR A 26 -10.51 -1.10 -4.59
N ALA A 27 -11.38 -0.92 -5.60
CA ALA A 27 -11.78 0.38 -6.10
C ALA A 27 -12.52 1.21 -5.02
N GLU A 28 -13.34 0.56 -4.20
CA GLU A 28 -14.04 1.21 -3.09
C GLU A 28 -13.07 1.67 -1.99
N LEU A 29 -12.16 0.79 -1.55
CA LEU A 29 -11.41 0.99 -0.31
C LEU A 29 -10.04 1.61 -0.51
N SER A 30 -9.38 1.39 -1.65
CA SER A 30 -7.94 1.62 -1.80
C SER A 30 -7.50 2.07 -3.18
N PHE A 31 -8.42 2.60 -3.99
CA PHE A 31 -8.07 3.15 -5.29
C PHE A 31 -7.00 4.24 -5.16
N HIS A 32 -5.93 4.12 -5.97
CA HIS A 32 -4.68 4.90 -5.91
C HIS A 32 -3.71 4.61 -4.75
N THR A 33 -4.04 3.68 -3.87
CA THR A 33 -3.18 3.24 -2.75
C THR A 33 -3.12 1.71 -2.71
N ASP A 34 -2.66 1.13 -3.82
CA ASP A 34 -2.49 -0.32 -3.95
C ASP A 34 -1.49 -0.89 -2.94
N ASP A 35 -0.49 -0.09 -2.56
CA ASP A 35 0.48 -0.45 -1.52
C ASP A 35 -0.17 -0.74 -0.15
N LEU A 36 -1.18 0.05 0.23
CA LEU A 36 -2.01 -0.20 1.42
C LEU A 36 -2.86 -1.46 1.24
N TRP A 37 -3.48 -1.63 0.07
CA TRP A 37 -4.30 -2.80 -0.25
C TRP A 37 -3.52 -4.09 -0.05
N TRP A 38 -2.37 -4.23 -0.72
CA TRP A 38 -1.55 -5.43 -0.64
C TRP A 38 -1.07 -5.71 0.78
N TYR A 39 -0.69 -4.66 1.53
CA TYR A 39 -0.30 -4.80 2.93
C TYR A 39 -1.45 -5.37 3.78
N PHE A 40 -2.65 -4.80 3.70
CA PHE A 40 -3.80 -5.32 4.46
C PHE A 40 -4.15 -6.75 4.06
N GLN A 41 -4.16 -7.06 2.77
CA GLN A 41 -4.49 -8.39 2.29
C GLN A 41 -3.49 -9.46 2.74
N ALA A 42 -2.20 -9.11 2.84
CA ALA A 42 -1.20 -10.01 3.43
C ALA A 42 -1.41 -10.20 4.93
N ARG A 43 -1.63 -9.09 5.66
CA ARG A 43 -1.82 -9.14 7.12
C ARG A 43 -3.08 -9.90 7.53
N ARG A 44 -4.15 -9.84 6.74
CA ARG A 44 -5.42 -10.56 6.98
C ARG A 44 -5.27 -12.08 7.03
N ILE A 45 -4.27 -12.65 6.36
CA ILE A 45 -3.96 -14.08 6.42
C ILE A 45 -2.76 -14.41 7.32
N GLY A 46 -2.32 -13.45 8.15
CA GLY A 46 -1.24 -13.64 9.12
C GLY A 46 0.18 -13.51 8.56
N VAL A 47 0.36 -13.06 7.32
CA VAL A 47 1.71 -12.85 6.75
C VAL A 47 2.40 -11.71 7.47
N ASN A 48 3.57 -11.95 8.05
CA ASN A 48 4.38 -10.91 8.66
C ASN A 48 5.18 -10.13 7.61
N VAL A 49 4.94 -8.83 7.53
CA VAL A 49 5.67 -7.92 6.63
C VAL A 49 6.62 -7.08 7.46
N ARG A 50 7.90 -7.02 7.07
CA ARG A 50 8.92 -6.22 7.76
C ARG A 50 9.63 -5.28 6.80
N ARG A 51 9.93 -4.07 7.27
CA ARG A 51 10.86 -3.17 6.57
C ARG A 51 12.27 -3.74 6.64
N VAL A 52 12.95 -3.81 5.50
CA VAL A 52 14.38 -4.17 5.48
C VAL A 52 15.17 -3.05 6.18
N PRO A 53 16.03 -3.37 7.16
CA PRO A 53 16.83 -2.35 7.85
C PRO A 53 17.82 -1.68 6.90
N GLY A 54 18.22 -0.46 7.25
CA GLY A 54 19.09 0.40 6.45
C GLY A 54 18.37 1.55 5.77
N VAL A 55 19.14 2.43 5.13
CA VAL A 55 18.67 3.54 4.31
C VAL A 55 19.21 3.33 2.90
N ARG A 56 18.33 3.36 1.91
CA ARG A 56 18.68 3.29 0.49
C ARG A 56 18.02 4.51 -0.16
N PRO A 57 18.79 5.53 -0.57
CA PRO A 57 18.22 6.68 -1.23
C PRO A 57 17.63 6.25 -2.58
N LEU A 58 16.45 6.77 -2.91
CA LEU A 58 15.88 6.61 -4.24
C LEU A 58 16.62 7.53 -5.21
N ASN A 59 17.05 6.98 -6.33
CA ASN A 59 17.61 7.75 -7.44
C ASN A 59 16.49 8.09 -8.40
N PHE A 60 16.13 9.36 -8.46
CA PHE A 60 15.09 9.85 -9.37
C PHE A 60 15.72 10.36 -10.65
N ILE A 61 15.02 10.15 -11.76
CA ILE A 61 15.30 10.88 -13.00
C ILE A 61 14.97 12.37 -12.73
N PRO A 62 15.82 13.33 -13.15
CA PRO A 62 15.56 14.76 -12.96
C PRO A 62 14.14 15.16 -13.37
N ASP A 63 13.56 16.09 -12.61
CA ASP A 63 12.25 16.72 -12.83
C ASP A 63 11.02 15.78 -12.75
N THR A 64 11.20 14.45 -12.71
CA THR A 64 10.07 13.50 -12.66
C THR A 64 9.22 13.61 -11.40
N GLN A 65 9.79 14.09 -10.30
CA GLN A 65 9.08 14.21 -9.03
C GLN A 65 8.24 15.50 -8.95
N GLU A 66 8.38 16.42 -9.90
CA GLU A 66 7.55 17.63 -9.98
C GLU A 66 6.10 17.30 -10.38
N GLN A 67 5.94 16.31 -11.26
CA GLN A 67 4.65 15.83 -11.76
C GLN A 67 4.33 14.40 -11.26
N GLY A 68 5.08 13.89 -10.29
CA GLY A 68 4.86 12.56 -9.74
C GLY A 68 3.51 12.44 -9.05
N LEU A 69 2.95 11.23 -9.02
CA LEU A 69 1.64 10.92 -8.43
C LEU A 69 1.50 11.44 -6.98
N TRP A 70 2.59 11.46 -6.22
CA TRP A 70 2.62 12.00 -4.86
C TRP A 70 2.17 13.47 -4.76
N ARG A 71 2.37 14.26 -5.82
CA ARG A 71 1.99 15.68 -5.89
C ARG A 71 0.61 15.93 -6.49
N THR A 72 -0.08 14.89 -6.98
CA THR A 72 -1.39 15.02 -7.62
C THR A 72 -2.53 14.67 -6.65
N GLY A 73 -2.44 15.06 -5.37
CA GLY A 73 -3.46 14.75 -4.36
C GLY A 73 -3.41 13.31 -3.81
N ASN A 74 -2.34 12.54 -4.05
CA ASN A 74 -2.22 11.20 -3.46
C ASN A 74 -1.93 11.24 -1.94
N GLN A 75 -1.41 12.35 -1.44
CA GLN A 75 -1.16 12.60 -0.03
C GLN A 75 -2.46 12.55 0.79
N GLU A 76 -3.48 13.27 0.35
CA GLU A 76 -4.80 13.34 1.01
C GLU A 76 -5.57 12.01 0.91
N ARG A 77 -5.43 11.33 -0.24
CA ARG A 77 -6.06 10.02 -0.50
C ARG A 77 -5.49 8.90 0.37
N ASN A 78 -4.19 8.95 0.70
CA ASN A 78 -3.55 7.95 1.55
C ASN A 78 -4.22 7.81 2.91
N GLU A 79 -4.46 8.93 3.59
CA GLU A 79 -5.11 8.93 4.91
C GLU A 79 -6.56 8.44 4.80
N THR A 80 -7.29 8.94 3.81
CA THR A 80 -8.69 8.55 3.57
C THR A 80 -8.84 7.04 3.33
N ASN A 81 -8.02 6.48 2.45
CA ASN A 81 -8.06 5.05 2.13
C ASN A 81 -7.59 4.19 3.30
N LEU A 82 -6.58 4.64 4.06
CA LEU A 82 -6.15 3.96 5.27
C LEU A 82 -7.29 3.84 6.29
N ILE A 83 -8.05 4.93 6.51
CA ILE A 83 -9.21 4.92 7.41
C ILE A 83 -10.25 3.91 6.94
N ARG A 84 -10.61 3.91 5.64
CA ARG A 84 -11.57 2.93 5.09
C ARG A 84 -11.14 1.48 5.30
N LEU A 85 -9.86 1.18 5.10
CA LEU A 85 -9.30 -0.15 5.34
C LEU A 85 -9.34 -0.54 6.82
N LEU A 86 -9.03 0.40 7.72
CA LEU A 86 -9.11 0.18 9.17
C LEU A 86 -10.54 -0.05 9.63
N ASP A 87 -11.50 0.70 9.10
CA ASP A 87 -12.93 0.55 9.42
C ASP A 87 -13.46 -0.81 8.91
N LYS A 88 -13.03 -1.24 7.73
CA LYS A 88 -13.47 -2.51 7.12
C LYS A 88 -12.84 -3.74 7.77
N PHE A 89 -11.53 -3.72 8.00
CA PHE A 89 -10.75 -4.91 8.37
C PHE A 89 -10.16 -4.87 9.77
N GLY A 90 -10.29 -3.74 10.48
CA GLY A 90 -9.65 -3.53 11.77
C GLY A 90 -8.15 -3.24 11.66
N LYS A 91 -7.47 -3.24 12.81
CA LYS A 91 -6.02 -3.01 12.86
C LYS A 91 -5.27 -4.24 12.32
N PRO A 92 -4.39 -4.08 11.32
CA PRO A 92 -3.66 -5.20 10.74
C PRO A 92 -2.39 -5.58 11.53
N PHE A 93 -2.22 -5.12 12.77
CA PHE A 93 -1.04 -5.32 13.62
C PHE A 93 -1.41 -5.51 15.10
#